data_AF-A0A954I9K3-F1
#
_entry.id   AF-A0A954I9K3-F1
#
_cell.length_a   1.000
_cell.length_b   1.000
_cell.length_c   1.000
_cell.angle_alpha   90.00
_cell.angle_beta   90.00
_cell.angle_gamma   90.00
#
_symmetry.space_group_name_H-M   'P 1'
#
loop_
_entity.id
_entity.type
_entity.pdbx_description
1 polymer ?
#
loop_
_entity_poly.entity_id
_entity_poly.type
_entity_poly.pdbx_seq_one_letter_code
_entity_poly.pdbx_strand_id
1 'polypeptide(L)'
;MTSRRDGESTQCSCPSRRALLAEAGLGFGSLALSAMLDRETRASDQDTFGLPQFAAKARSVIWVFLSGGYSHVETFDPKPALNQYAGLTFDRTPFENPVHSPLHRKRFRSVPAEEVNVRDVYPTIYPMQV
;
A
#
# COMPACT_ATOMS: atom_id res chain seq x y z
N MET A 1 -5.35 64.71 66.77
CA MET A 1 -5.19 63.32 67.22
C MET A 1 -6.48 62.58 66.91
N THR A 2 -6.59 62.00 65.71
CA THR A 2 -6.20 60.62 65.35
C THR A 2 -7.30 59.61 65.65
N SER A 3 -7.88 59.13 64.55
CA SER A 3 -8.26 57.73 64.31
C SER A 3 -9.50 57.20 65.04
N ARG A 4 -10.66 57.31 64.36
CA ARG A 4 -11.64 56.22 64.35
C ARG A 4 -11.12 55.15 63.39
N ARG A 5 -10.76 53.98 63.92
CA ARG A 5 -10.70 52.74 63.13
C ARG A 5 -12.08 52.12 63.24
N ASP A 6 -12.90 52.33 62.22
CA ASP A 6 -14.14 51.58 62.04
C ASP A 6 -13.76 50.17 61.59
N GLY A 7 -14.35 49.19 62.26
CA GLY A 7 -14.12 47.77 62.02
C GLY A 7 -14.53 47.38 60.61
N GLU A 8 -13.62 46.67 59.94
CA GLU A 8 -13.85 46.04 58.65
C GLU A 8 -14.83 44.87 58.87
N SER A 9 -16.10 45.12 58.56
CA SER A 9 -17.12 44.07 58.49
C SER A 9 -16.96 43.34 57.16
N THR A 10 -16.19 42.25 57.17
CA THR A 10 -16.13 41.31 56.05
C THR A 10 -17.50 40.68 55.88
N GLN A 11 -18.32 41.25 54.98
CA GLN A 11 -19.54 40.62 54.54
C GLN A 11 -19.18 39.40 53.69
N CYS A 12 -19.47 38.20 54.20
CA CYS A 12 -19.51 36.99 53.37
C CYS A 12 -20.68 37.13 52.39
N SER A 13 -20.40 37.63 51.18
CA SER A 13 -21.34 37.54 50.07
C SER A 13 -21.38 36.10 49.58
N CYS A 14 -22.30 35.31 50.12
CA CYS A 14 -22.63 34.02 49.53
C CYS A 14 -23.00 34.25 48.05
N PRO A 15 -22.29 33.61 47.09
CA PRO A 15 -22.59 33.81 45.69
C PRO A 15 -24.03 33.40 45.41
N SER A 16 -24.75 34.23 44.65
CA SER A 16 -26.11 33.90 44.26
C SER A 16 -26.12 32.56 43.52
N ARG A 17 -27.18 31.76 43.68
CA ARG A 17 -27.34 30.48 42.98
C ARG A 17 -27.09 30.60 41.47
N ARG A 18 -27.47 31.74 40.88
CA ARG A 18 -27.23 32.05 39.46
C ARG A 18 -25.75 32.20 39.13
N ALA A 19 -24.98 32.89 39.99
CA ALA A 19 -23.54 33.04 39.80
C ALA A 19 -22.82 31.69 39.89
N LEU A 20 -23.17 30.87 40.88
CA LEU A 20 -22.60 29.53 41.03
C LEU A 20 -22.91 28.63 39.81
N LEU A 21 -24.15 28.65 39.31
CA LEU A 21 -24.52 27.88 38.12
C LEU A 21 -23.84 28.40 36.84
N ALA A 22 -23.64 29.72 36.72
CA ALA A 22 -22.95 30.31 35.58
C ALA A 22 -21.46 29.91 35.58
N GLU A 23 -20.78 30.00 36.72
CA GLU A 23 -19.37 29.67 36.86
C GLU A 23 -19.11 28.17 36.67
N ALA A 24 -19.95 27.31 37.26
CA ALA A 24 -19.87 25.87 37.07
C ALA A 24 -20.16 25.45 35.62
N GLY A 25 -21.15 26.09 34.97
CA GLY A 25 -21.50 25.82 33.57
C GLY A 25 -20.40 26.23 32.59
N LEU A 26 -19.77 27.38 32.81
CA LEU A 26 -18.63 27.86 32.00
C LEU A 26 -17.39 26.98 32.20
N GLY A 27 -17.10 26.58 33.45
CA GLY A 27 -15.99 25.67 33.75
C GLY A 27 -16.17 24.31 33.07
N PHE A 28 -17.32 23.66 33.26
CA PHE A 28 -17.61 22.37 32.63
C PHE A 28 -17.69 22.46 31.10
N GLY A 29 -18.26 23.54 30.56
CA GLY A 29 -18.31 23.80 29.13
C GLY A 29 -16.91 23.92 28.50
N SER A 30 -15.97 24.59 29.19
CA SER A 30 -14.59 24.72 28.71
C SER A 30 -13.85 23.37 28.66
N LEU A 31 -14.09 22.47 29.63
CA LEU A 31 -13.55 21.11 29.61
C LEU A 31 -14.11 20.28 28.46
N ALA A 32 -15.43 20.36 28.22
CA ALA A 32 -16.07 19.70 27.08
C ALA A 32 -15.52 20.19 25.75
N LEU A 33 -15.36 21.52 25.59
CA LEU A 33 -14.79 22.12 24.38
C LEU A 33 -13.33 21.72 24.17
N SER A 34 -12.52 21.70 25.24
CA SER A 34 -11.13 21.26 25.18
C SER A 34 -11.02 19.80 24.73
N ALA A 35 -11.91 18.92 25.18
CA ALA A 35 -11.92 17.52 24.76
C ALA A 35 -12.36 17.35 23.28
N MET A 36 -13.28 18.20 22.80
CA MET A 36 -13.67 18.22 21.39
C MET A 36 -12.53 18.71 20.48
N LEU A 37 -11.85 19.80 20.87
CA LEU A 37 -10.72 20.33 20.12
C LEU A 37 -9.52 19.37 20.10
N ASP A 38 -9.21 18.71 21.23
CA ASP A 38 -8.14 17.69 21.27
C ASP A 38 -8.40 16.52 20.32
N ARG A 39 -9.67 16.12 20.17
CA ARG A 39 -10.08 15.08 19.21
C ARG A 39 -9.95 15.54 17.77
N GLU A 40 -10.23 16.81 17.48
CA GLU A 40 -10.11 17.40 16.15
C GLU A 40 -8.63 17.62 15.76
N THR A 41 -7.77 18.05 16.69
CA THR A 41 -6.33 18.19 16.46
C THR A 41 -5.65 16.84 16.23
N ARG A 42 -6.08 15.78 16.94
CA ARG A 42 -5.59 14.41 16.73
C ARG A 42 -5.99 13.82 15.37
N ALA A 43 -7.06 14.31 14.74
CA ALA A 43 -7.44 13.89 13.39
C ALA A 43 -6.51 14.47 12.31
N SER A 44 -5.78 15.55 12.60
CA SER A 44 -4.80 16.15 11.69
C SER A 44 -3.43 15.48 11.74
N ASP A 45 -3.11 14.76 12.82
CA ASP A 45 -1.79 14.18 13.08
C ASP A 45 -1.70 12.68 12.70
N GLN A 46 -2.78 12.12 12.16
CA GLN A 46 -2.76 10.78 11.62
C GLN A 46 -2.30 10.81 10.16
N ASP A 47 -1.02 10.48 9.97
CA ASP A 47 -0.41 9.92 8.75
C ASP A 47 -1.07 8.57 8.32
N THR A 48 -2.39 8.45 8.47
CA THR A 48 -3.18 7.28 8.06
C THR A 48 -3.97 7.55 6.78
N PHE A 49 -3.53 8.49 5.94
CA PHE A 49 -3.99 8.58 4.56
C PHE A 49 -3.42 7.38 3.78
N GLY A 50 -4.01 6.19 3.97
CA GLY A 50 -3.68 5.00 3.18
C GLY A 50 -3.67 3.67 3.94
N LEU A 51 -3.79 3.67 5.28
CA LEU A 51 -3.86 2.42 6.03
C LEU A 51 -5.33 1.99 6.18
N PRO A 52 -5.71 0.79 5.70
CA PRO A 52 -7.07 0.32 5.86
C PRO A 52 -7.36 0.12 7.35
N GLN A 53 -8.49 0.69 7.81
CA GLN A 53 -8.95 0.59 9.20
C GLN A 53 -9.21 -0.86 9.65
N PHE A 54 -9.24 -1.80 8.70
CA PHE A 54 -9.45 -3.22 8.91
C PHE A 54 -8.40 -4.03 8.15
N ALA A 55 -7.98 -5.17 8.70
CA ALA A 55 -7.14 -6.12 7.99
C ALA A 55 -7.85 -6.57 6.71
N ALA A 56 -7.23 -6.34 5.55
CA ALA A 56 -7.78 -6.75 4.26
C ALA A 56 -7.93 -8.28 4.23
N LYS A 57 -9.18 -8.77 4.25
CA LYS A 57 -9.50 -10.18 4.04
C LYS A 57 -9.99 -10.36 2.61
N ALA A 58 -9.15 -10.96 1.75
CA ALA A 58 -9.60 -11.41 0.44
C ALA A 58 -10.61 -12.55 0.62
N ARG A 59 -11.87 -12.33 0.19
CA ARG A 59 -12.96 -13.32 0.33
C ARG A 59 -12.96 -14.33 -0.81
N SER A 60 -12.56 -13.91 -2.01
CA SER A 60 -12.48 -14.73 -3.21
C SER A 60 -11.40 -14.18 -4.15
N VAL A 61 -10.67 -15.06 -4.83
CA VAL A 61 -9.70 -14.71 -5.88
C VAL A 61 -10.23 -15.26 -7.20
N ILE A 62 -10.44 -14.40 -8.20
CA ILE A 62 -10.83 -14.81 -9.55
C ILE A 62 -9.55 -14.91 -10.38
N TRP A 63 -9.15 -16.13 -10.74
CA TRP A 63 -7.96 -16.38 -11.54
C TRP A 63 -8.36 -16.71 -12.98
N VAL A 64 -8.09 -15.78 -13.89
CA VAL A 64 -8.43 -15.91 -15.32
C VAL A 64 -7.17 -16.33 -16.09
N PHE A 65 -7.17 -17.56 -16.62
CA PHE A 65 -6.17 -18.00 -17.60
C PHE A 65 -6.69 -17.76 -19.02
N LEU A 66 -6.30 -16.64 -19.61
CA LEU A 66 -6.55 -16.39 -21.03
C LEU A 66 -5.58 -17.27 -21.85
N SER A 67 -6.13 -18.12 -22.71
CA SER A 67 -5.32 -18.83 -23.71
C SER A 67 -4.69 -17.80 -24.64
N GLY A 68 -3.37 -17.64 -24.56
CA GLY A 68 -2.62 -16.67 -25.37
C GLY A 68 -2.32 -15.33 -24.70
N GLY A 69 -2.65 -15.13 -23.42
CA GLY A 69 -2.18 -13.97 -22.67
C GLY A 69 -0.71 -14.11 -22.27
N TYR A 70 0.02 -12.99 -22.23
CA TYR A 70 1.38 -12.98 -21.70
C TYR A 70 1.35 -13.37 -20.21
N SER A 71 2.10 -14.41 -19.84
CA SER A 71 2.18 -14.82 -18.44
C SER A 71 2.84 -13.71 -17.62
N HIS A 72 2.55 -13.61 -16.32
CA HIS A 72 3.25 -12.63 -15.45
C HIS A 72 4.77 -12.78 -15.52
N VAL A 73 5.25 -14.00 -15.76
CA VAL A 73 6.67 -14.31 -15.97
C VAL A 73 7.19 -13.67 -17.27
N GLU A 74 6.36 -13.49 -18.29
CA GLU A 74 6.74 -12.88 -19.56
C GLU A 74 6.56 -11.36 -19.62
N THR A 75 5.56 -10.79 -18.95
CA THR A 75 5.12 -9.41 -19.26
C THR A 75 5.82 -8.29 -18.49
N PHE A 76 6.22 -8.49 -17.24
CA PHE A 76 6.57 -7.34 -16.36
C PHE A 76 7.75 -7.57 -15.42
N ASP A 77 8.61 -8.56 -15.70
CA ASP A 77 9.85 -8.77 -14.95
C ASP A 77 11.06 -8.38 -15.81
N PRO A 78 11.90 -7.41 -15.38
CA PRO A 78 13.14 -7.13 -16.09
C PRO A 78 14.03 -8.37 -16.11
N LYS A 79 14.23 -8.95 -17.31
CA LYS A 79 15.15 -10.07 -17.57
C LYS A 79 16.51 -9.56 -18.07
N PRO A 80 17.45 -9.14 -17.19
CA PRO A 80 18.73 -8.57 -17.61
C PRO A 80 19.58 -9.55 -18.44
N ALA A 81 19.45 -10.85 -18.18
CA ALA A 81 20.15 -11.90 -18.91
C ALA A 81 19.79 -11.92 -20.41
N LEU A 82 18.55 -11.59 -20.79
CA LEU A 82 18.16 -11.51 -22.21
C LEU A 82 18.92 -10.40 -22.94
N ASN A 83 19.14 -9.26 -22.27
CA ASN A 83 19.91 -8.17 -22.86
C ASN A 83 21.41 -8.47 -22.87
N GLN A 84 21.92 -9.17 -21.85
CA GLN A 84 23.33 -9.56 -21.78
C GLN A 84 23.74 -10.54 -22.90
N TYR A 85 22.86 -11.49 -23.22
CA TYR A 85 23.13 -12.53 -24.22
C TYR A 85 22.39 -12.32 -25.54
N ALA A 86 21.86 -11.11 -25.78
CA ALA A 86 21.16 -10.78 -27.02
C ALA A 86 22.06 -11.01 -28.25
N GLY A 87 21.51 -11.66 -29.28
CA GLY A 87 22.22 -12.00 -30.51
C GLY A 87 23.13 -13.22 -30.42
N LEU A 88 23.26 -13.85 -29.25
CA LEU A 88 24.02 -15.10 -29.07
C LEU A 88 23.09 -16.32 -29.12
N THR A 89 23.68 -17.47 -29.35
CA THR A 89 23.02 -18.78 -29.19
C THR A 89 23.24 -19.31 -27.78
N PHE A 90 22.34 -20.16 -27.29
CA PHE A 90 22.43 -20.79 -25.96
C PHE A 90 23.78 -21.48 -25.69
N ASP A 91 24.44 -22.04 -26.70
CA ASP A 91 25.76 -22.67 -26.56
C ASP A 91 26.88 -21.72 -26.09
N ARG A 92 26.67 -20.41 -26.27
CA ARG A 92 27.60 -19.36 -25.81
C ARG A 92 27.20 -18.77 -24.45
N THR A 93 26.15 -19.30 -23.84
CA THR A 93 25.68 -18.89 -22.53
C THR A 93 26.06 -19.93 -21.47
N PRO A 94 26.12 -19.58 -20.18
CA PRO A 94 26.34 -20.54 -19.12
C PRO A 94 25.13 -21.47 -18.86
N PHE A 95 24.03 -21.33 -19.63
CA PHE A 95 22.80 -22.08 -19.42
C PHE A 95 22.72 -23.31 -20.33
N GLU A 96 22.01 -24.34 -19.87
CA GLU A 96 21.77 -25.53 -20.66
C GLU A 96 20.93 -25.21 -21.91
N ASN A 97 21.41 -25.68 -23.07
CA ASN A 97 20.70 -25.45 -24.32
C ASN A 97 19.44 -26.34 -24.38
N PRO A 98 18.24 -25.73 -24.44
CA PRO A 98 16.98 -26.48 -24.45
C PRO A 98 16.81 -27.34 -25.71
N VAL A 99 17.48 -27.00 -26.82
CA VAL A 99 17.39 -27.73 -28.10
C VAL A 99 17.96 -29.14 -27.98
N HIS A 100 18.93 -29.37 -27.10
CA HIS A 100 19.52 -30.69 -26.85
C HIS A 100 18.67 -31.57 -25.92
N SER A 101 17.68 -30.99 -25.22
CA SER A 101 16.87 -31.74 -24.27
C SER A 101 15.84 -32.63 -24.97
N PRO A 102 15.82 -33.95 -24.70
CA PRO A 102 14.84 -34.86 -25.29
C PRO A 102 13.41 -34.56 -24.84
N LEU A 103 13.23 -33.94 -23.68
CA LEU A 103 11.92 -33.51 -23.18
C LEU A 103 11.43 -32.25 -23.89
N HIS A 104 12.33 -31.32 -24.20
CA HIS A 104 11.98 -30.11 -24.95
C HIS A 104 11.42 -30.47 -26.32
N ARG A 105 12.07 -31.40 -27.03
CA ARG A 105 11.61 -31.90 -28.33
C ARG A 105 10.25 -32.59 -28.28
N LYS A 106 9.96 -33.37 -27.23
CA LYS A 106 8.66 -34.03 -27.05
C LYS A 106 7.52 -33.05 -26.72
N ARG A 107 7.84 -31.94 -26.02
CA ARG A 107 6.86 -30.93 -25.60
C ARG A 107 6.63 -29.86 -26.66
N PHE A 108 7.59 -29.67 -27.56
CA PHE A 108 7.47 -28.75 -28.68
C PHE A 108 6.35 -29.21 -29.61
N ARG A 109 5.16 -28.64 -29.45
CA ARG A 109 4.01 -28.91 -30.31
C ARG A 109 4.10 -28.03 -31.56
N SER A 110 4.89 -28.43 -32.54
CA SER A 110 4.70 -27.94 -33.91
C SER A 110 3.45 -28.57 -34.50
N VAL A 111 2.64 -27.80 -35.21
CA VAL A 111 1.46 -28.29 -35.94
C VAL A 111 1.93 -29.43 -36.87
N PRO A 112 1.24 -30.59 -36.89
CA PRO A 112 1.77 -31.82 -37.47
C PRO A 112 1.82 -31.73 -38.98
N ALA A 113 3.02 -31.50 -39.51
CA ALA A 113 3.42 -31.94 -40.83
C ALA A 113 4.95 -32.09 -40.80
N GLU A 114 5.41 -33.27 -40.40
CA GLU A 114 6.84 -33.65 -40.39
C GLU A 114 7.51 -33.48 -41.77
N GLU A 115 6.73 -33.34 -42.85
CA GLU A 115 7.21 -33.23 -44.23
C GLU A 115 7.09 -31.83 -44.87
N VAL A 116 6.35 -30.87 -44.28
CA VAL A 116 6.05 -29.58 -44.96
C VAL A 116 6.43 -28.34 -44.14
N ASN A 117 6.63 -28.44 -42.83
CA ASN A 117 7.01 -27.28 -42.01
C ASN A 117 7.89 -27.70 -40.83
N VAL A 118 9.13 -28.13 -41.09
CA VAL A 118 10.19 -27.99 -40.10
C VAL A 118 10.38 -26.48 -39.92
N ARG A 119 9.65 -25.88 -38.96
CA ARG A 119 9.89 -24.48 -38.61
C ARG A 119 11.35 -24.37 -38.22
N ASP A 120 12.06 -23.42 -38.82
CA ASP A 120 13.44 -23.12 -38.47
C ASP A 120 13.53 -22.96 -36.95
N VAL A 121 14.41 -23.74 -36.34
CA VAL A 121 14.74 -23.56 -34.92
C VAL A 121 15.54 -22.29 -34.86
N TYR A 122 14.93 -21.19 -34.42
CA TYR A 122 15.61 -19.92 -34.19
C TYR A 122 16.47 -20.05 -32.93
N PRO A 123 17.80 -20.22 -33.05
CA PRO A 123 18.64 -20.52 -31.90
C PRO A 123 19.14 -19.23 -31.23
N THR A 124 18.86 -18.07 -31.84
CA THR A 124 19.32 -16.76 -31.42
C THR A 124 18.45 -16.22 -30.30
N ILE A 125 19.09 -15.76 -29.23
CA ILE A 125 18.44 -15.10 -28.11
C ILE A 125 18.11 -13.66 -28.55
N TYR A 126 16.84 -13.29 -28.46
CA TYR A 126 16.41 -11.91 -28.73
C TYR A 126 16.55 -11.06 -27.47
N PRO A 127 16.87 -9.76 -27.62
CA PRO A 127 16.86 -8.82 -26.51
C PRO A 127 15.44 -8.67 -25.95
N MET A 128 15.34 -8.08 -24.75
CA MET A 128 14.06 -7.78 -24.14
C MET A 128 13.19 -6.91 -25.08
N GLN A 129 12.00 -7.41 -25.39
CA GLN A 129 11.00 -6.68 -26.16
C GLN A 129 10.20 -5.83 -25.17
N VAL A 130 10.36 -4.50 -25.27
CA VAL A 130 9.67 -3.51 -24.43
C VAL A 130 8.56 -2.86 -25.25
#